data_AF-A0A1I1UZP0-F1
#
_entry.id   AF-A0A1I1UZP0-F1
#
_cell.length_a   1.000
_cell.length_b   1.000
_cell.length_c   1.000
_cell.angle_alpha   90.00
_cell.angle_beta   90.00
_cell.angle_gamma   90.00
#
_symmetry.space_group_name_H-M   'P 1'
#
loop_
_entity.id
_entity.type
_entity.pdbx_description
1 polymer ?
#
loop_
_entity_poly.entity_id
_entity_poly.type
_entity_poly.pdbx_seq_one_letter_code
_entity_poly.pdbx_strand_id
1 'polypeptide(L)'
;MKMLLKMVPRFLLAGILGTTLVACGSTTVSRVDSDSAVDLTDEWNSTDSRQVSQQMIEDMVTFPWLDRWNQDHDRPPRVIIKTVRNKSHEHIPTDTFINDLKRAMLRNGKVQFVSGGAARDEVREERKEQDLYASEDTRAEMGAESGADFALSGSINSNVQQADGTRVTFYQVDLTLVDMTTTQEAWYGQKKIKKVAEQGGLF
;
A
#
# COMPACT_ATOMS: atom_id res chain seq x y z
N MET A 1 15.49 -60.80 -69.09
CA MET A 1 14.53 -60.88 -70.22
C MET A 1 13.21 -60.27 -69.77
N LYS A 2 12.75 -59.24 -70.50
CA LYS A 2 11.44 -58.56 -70.45
C LYS A 2 11.09 -57.73 -69.20
N MET A 3 11.34 -56.42 -69.35
CA MET A 3 10.71 -55.31 -68.67
C MET A 3 9.34 -55.05 -69.34
N LEU A 4 8.24 -55.04 -68.58
CA LEU A 4 6.90 -54.57 -69.00
C LEU A 4 6.27 -53.90 -67.76
N LEU A 5 6.24 -52.57 -67.64
CA LEU A 5 5.32 -51.59 -68.23
C LEU A 5 4.01 -51.42 -67.43
N LYS A 6 3.88 -50.24 -66.79
CA LYS A 6 2.68 -49.43 -66.48
C LYS A 6 1.70 -49.91 -65.39
N MET A 7 1.52 -49.10 -64.34
CA MET A 7 0.37 -48.19 -64.13
C MET A 7 0.23 -47.80 -62.65
N VAL A 8 0.17 -46.49 -62.38
CA VAL A 8 -0.28 -45.93 -61.09
C VAL A 8 -1.81 -45.92 -61.07
N PRO A 9 -2.44 -46.26 -59.93
CA PRO A 9 -3.54 -45.41 -59.46
C PRO A 9 -3.51 -45.14 -57.94
N ARG A 10 -3.85 -43.90 -57.58
CA ARG A 10 -4.13 -43.42 -56.22
C ARG A 10 -5.39 -44.09 -55.64
N PHE A 11 -5.31 -44.67 -54.45
CA PHE A 11 -6.38 -44.79 -53.45
C PHE A 11 -5.69 -44.81 -52.07
N LEU A 12 -5.83 -43.76 -51.24
CA LEU A 12 -6.79 -43.69 -50.12
C LEU A 12 -6.71 -44.91 -49.19
N LEU A 13 -6.08 -44.77 -48.00
CA LEU A 13 -6.75 -44.82 -46.67
C LEU A 13 -5.72 -44.92 -45.51
N ALA A 14 -6.08 -44.27 -44.40
CA ALA A 14 -5.73 -44.59 -43.01
C ALA A 14 -4.36 -44.16 -42.44
N GLY A 15 -4.42 -43.16 -41.55
CA GLY A 15 -3.33 -42.78 -40.64
C GLY A 15 -3.75 -41.65 -39.70
N ILE A 16 -4.76 -41.90 -38.85
CA ILE A 16 -5.15 -41.03 -37.73
C ILE A 16 -4.00 -41.00 -36.72
N LEU A 17 -3.46 -39.80 -36.46
CA LEU A 17 -2.70 -39.45 -35.26
C LEU A 17 -2.73 -37.91 -35.21
N GLY A 18 -3.52 -37.23 -34.38
CA GLY A 18 -3.65 -37.41 -32.95
C GLY A 18 -3.21 -36.09 -32.28
N THR A 19 -4.15 -35.16 -32.17
CA THR A 19 -4.26 -34.09 -31.15
C THR A 19 -2.99 -33.42 -30.60
N THR A 20 -2.82 -32.13 -30.88
CA THR A 20 -2.27 -31.16 -29.92
C THR A 20 -3.09 -29.87 -29.92
N LEU A 21 -4.23 -29.91 -29.21
CA LEU A 21 -4.88 -28.69 -28.71
C LEU A 21 -4.06 -28.24 -27.49
N VAL A 22 -3.08 -27.37 -27.69
CA VAL A 22 -2.34 -26.77 -26.58
C VAL A 22 -3.03 -25.47 -26.16
N ALA A 23 -3.69 -25.59 -25.01
CA ALA A 23 -3.90 -24.58 -23.96
C ALA A 23 -4.61 -23.26 -24.32
N CYS A 24 -5.95 -23.27 -24.25
CA CYS A 24 -6.66 -22.12 -23.68
C CYS A 24 -6.52 -22.19 -22.15
N GLY A 25 -5.52 -21.52 -21.59
CA GLY A 25 -5.48 -21.24 -20.16
C GLY A 25 -6.62 -20.28 -19.82
N SER A 26 -7.74 -20.77 -19.28
CA SER A 26 -8.77 -19.91 -18.74
C SER A 26 -8.27 -19.33 -17.42
N THR A 27 -7.92 -18.05 -17.40
CA THR A 27 -7.65 -17.33 -16.16
C THR A 27 -8.90 -17.38 -15.29
N THR A 28 -8.86 -18.19 -14.23
CA THR A 28 -9.97 -18.29 -13.29
C THR A 28 -9.77 -17.23 -12.21
N VAL A 29 -10.58 -16.17 -12.29
CA VAL A 29 -10.59 -15.11 -11.28
C VAL A 29 -11.55 -15.54 -10.17
N SER A 30 -11.03 -15.75 -8.97
CA SER A 30 -11.82 -15.97 -7.77
C SER A 30 -11.68 -14.77 -6.84
N ARG A 31 -12.78 -14.41 -6.15
CA ARG A 31 -12.75 -13.37 -5.12
C ARG A 31 -12.27 -14.02 -3.82
N VAL A 32 -11.17 -13.53 -3.29
CA VAL A 32 -10.67 -13.87 -1.96
C VAL A 32 -10.96 -12.72 -1.01
N ASP A 33 -10.98 -13.01 0.29
CA ASP A 33 -11.14 -11.99 1.33
C ASP A 33 -10.00 -10.97 1.26
N SER A 34 -10.30 -9.68 1.37
CA SER A 34 -9.32 -8.60 1.33
C SER A 34 -8.28 -8.65 2.46
N ASP A 35 -8.61 -9.32 3.57
CA ASP A 35 -7.72 -9.49 4.72
C ASP A 35 -6.84 -10.74 4.62
N SER A 36 -7.07 -11.62 3.64
CA SER A 36 -6.25 -12.81 3.41
C SER A 36 -4.88 -12.44 2.85
N ALA A 37 -3.83 -13.05 3.40
CA ALA A 37 -2.47 -12.88 2.89
C ALA A 37 -2.28 -13.78 1.66
N VAL A 38 -2.32 -13.18 0.47
CA VAL A 38 -2.01 -13.85 -0.79
C VAL A 38 -0.82 -13.14 -1.42
N ASP A 39 0.35 -13.79 -1.33
CA ASP A 39 1.60 -13.26 -1.86
C ASP A 39 1.94 -14.01 -3.14
N LEU A 40 1.78 -13.33 -4.29
CA LEU A 40 2.14 -13.89 -5.60
C LEU A 40 3.60 -13.56 -5.98
N THR A 41 4.17 -12.52 -5.38
CA THR A 41 5.52 -12.00 -5.63
C THR A 41 6.16 -11.56 -4.31
N ASP A 42 7.45 -11.25 -4.36
CA ASP A 42 8.19 -10.62 -3.27
C ASP A 42 8.02 -9.09 -3.22
N GLU A 43 7.17 -8.51 -4.08
CA GLU A 43 6.87 -7.08 -4.16
C GLU A 43 5.98 -6.63 -2.99
N TRP A 44 5.97 -5.32 -2.70
CA TRP A 44 5.13 -4.74 -1.66
C TRP A 44 3.64 -4.94 -1.97
N ASN A 45 2.87 -5.40 -0.98
CA ASN A 45 1.44 -5.64 -1.15
C ASN A 45 0.55 -5.03 -0.04
N SER A 46 -0.76 -5.28 -0.14
CA SER A 46 -1.76 -4.77 0.82
C SER A 46 -1.56 -5.31 2.23
N THR A 47 -1.08 -6.56 2.37
CA THR A 47 -0.78 -7.16 3.67
C THR A 47 0.39 -6.44 4.33
N ASP A 48 1.48 -6.21 3.59
CA ASP A 48 2.65 -5.46 4.04
C ASP A 48 2.23 -4.04 4.52
N SER A 49 1.46 -3.33 3.69
CA SER A 49 0.94 -1.99 4.01
C SER A 49 0.14 -1.96 5.32
N ARG A 50 -0.81 -2.88 5.46
CA ARG A 50 -1.68 -2.98 6.63
C ARG A 50 -0.90 -3.33 7.90
N GLN A 51 -0.01 -4.32 7.82
CA GLN A 51 0.77 -4.79 8.98
C GLN A 51 1.75 -3.72 9.46
N VAL A 52 2.49 -3.08 8.54
CA VAL A 52 3.40 -1.99 8.87
C VAL A 52 2.62 -0.85 9.50
N SER A 53 1.50 -0.45 8.91
CA SER A 53 0.69 0.65 9.43
C SER A 53 0.20 0.38 10.85
N GLN A 54 -0.37 -0.80 11.10
CA GLN A 54 -0.88 -1.16 12.43
C GLN A 54 0.22 -1.12 13.49
N GLN A 55 1.36 -1.77 13.21
CA GLN A 55 2.46 -1.85 14.18
C GLN A 55 3.11 -0.50 14.43
N MET A 56 3.33 0.30 13.38
CA MET A 56 3.94 1.61 13.52
C MET A 56 3.04 2.58 14.30
N ILE A 57 1.73 2.53 14.08
CA ILE A 57 0.79 3.34 14.86
C ILE A 57 0.70 2.86 16.31
N GLU A 58 0.64 1.55 16.54
CA GLU A 58 0.59 0.98 17.89
C GLU A 58 1.84 1.36 18.70
N ASP A 59 3.03 1.25 18.09
CA ASP A 59 4.29 1.71 18.69
C ASP A 59 4.26 3.22 18.99
N MET A 60 3.87 4.03 18.01
CA MET A 60 3.80 5.49 18.18
C MET A 60 2.88 5.89 19.34
N VAL A 61 1.68 5.34 19.44
CA VAL A 61 0.67 5.73 20.45
C VAL A 61 0.86 5.03 21.81
N THR A 62 1.87 4.18 21.96
CA THR A 62 2.31 3.62 23.24
C THR A 62 3.60 4.26 23.74
N PHE A 63 4.22 5.12 22.92
CA PHE A 63 5.46 5.81 23.27
C PHE A 63 5.21 6.99 24.23
N PRO A 64 6.18 7.34 25.12
CA PRO A 64 5.97 8.31 26.19
C PRO A 64 5.57 9.75 25.77
N TRP A 65 5.68 10.12 24.50
CA TRP A 65 5.28 11.46 24.05
C TRP A 65 3.79 11.71 24.25
N LEU A 66 2.96 10.67 24.06
CA LEU A 66 1.52 10.79 24.19
C LEU A 66 1.11 10.98 25.65
N ASP A 67 1.75 10.25 26.57
CA ASP A 67 1.51 10.40 28.00
C ASP A 67 1.93 11.79 28.49
N ARG A 68 3.05 12.33 27.99
CA ARG A 68 3.45 13.71 28.26
C ARG A 68 2.43 14.71 27.74
N TRP A 69 1.95 14.53 26.51
CA TRP A 69 0.91 15.38 25.93
C TRP A 69 -0.35 15.41 26.81
N ASN A 70 -0.82 14.24 27.25
CA ASN A 70 -2.03 14.09 28.06
C ASN A 70 -1.90 14.66 29.47
N GLN A 71 -0.67 14.86 29.99
CA GLN A 71 -0.44 15.52 31.28
C GLN A 71 -0.60 17.04 31.16
N ASP A 72 -0.25 17.61 30.01
CA ASP A 72 -0.23 19.05 29.77
C ASP A 72 -1.51 19.56 29.06
N HIS A 73 -2.35 18.67 28.52
CA HIS A 73 -3.51 19.01 27.69
C HIS A 73 -4.75 18.15 27.97
N ASP A 74 -5.92 18.79 28.02
CA ASP A 74 -7.23 18.14 28.21
C ASP A 74 -7.88 17.63 26.89
N ARG A 75 -7.09 17.46 25.83
CA ARG A 75 -7.59 16.98 24.52
C ARG A 75 -6.59 16.05 23.84
N PRO A 76 -7.04 15.13 22.96
CA PRO A 76 -6.14 14.35 22.14
C PRO A 76 -5.23 15.23 21.26
N PRO A 77 -3.99 14.79 20.98
CA PRO A 77 -3.12 15.49 20.05
C PRO A 77 -3.64 15.36 18.63
N ARG A 78 -3.50 16.43 17.86
CA ARG A 78 -3.87 16.49 16.44
C ARG A 78 -2.64 16.24 15.59
N VAL A 79 -2.68 15.21 14.77
CA VAL A 79 -1.58 14.79 13.90
C VAL A 79 -1.96 15.04 12.44
N ILE A 80 -1.03 15.64 11.68
CA ILE A 80 -1.10 15.72 10.23
C ILE A 80 -0.09 14.75 9.61
N ILE A 81 -0.53 13.89 8.70
CA ILE A 81 0.40 13.12 7.87
C ILE A 81 0.84 14.02 6.72
N LYS A 82 2.16 14.21 6.64
CA LYS A 82 2.85 14.89 5.55
C LYS A 82 3.22 13.84 4.49
N THR A 83 4.39 13.99 3.88
CA THR A 83 4.83 13.10 2.80
C THR A 83 5.43 11.82 3.36
N VAL A 84 5.02 10.68 2.80
CA VAL A 84 5.79 9.43 2.87
C VAL A 84 6.49 9.24 1.53
N ARG A 85 7.81 9.32 1.52
CA ARG A 85 8.60 9.23 0.28
C ARG A 85 8.86 7.78 -0.10
N ASN A 86 8.49 7.39 -1.31
CA ASN A 86 8.98 6.13 -1.88
C ASN A 86 10.42 6.31 -2.36
N LYS A 87 11.35 5.59 -1.73
CA LYS A 87 12.77 5.46 -2.08
C LYS A 87 13.12 3.99 -2.39
N SER A 88 12.10 3.15 -2.61
CA SER A 88 12.29 1.76 -2.99
C SER A 88 12.66 1.64 -4.47
N HIS A 89 13.03 0.42 -4.86
CA HIS A 89 13.33 0.05 -6.24
C HIS A 89 12.08 -0.12 -7.12
N GLU A 90 10.88 -0.09 -6.53
CA GLU A 90 9.62 -0.32 -7.21
C GLU A 90 8.62 0.83 -7.01
N HIS A 91 7.51 0.81 -7.75
CA HIS A 91 6.45 1.79 -7.60
C HIS A 91 5.44 1.36 -6.52
N ILE A 92 5.68 1.79 -5.28
CA ILE A 92 4.76 1.57 -4.16
C ILE A 92 3.66 2.64 -4.16
N PRO A 93 2.37 2.26 -4.09
CA PRO A 93 1.25 3.21 -3.98
C PRO A 93 1.23 3.85 -2.58
N THR A 94 2.03 4.89 -2.39
CA THR A 94 2.18 5.56 -1.08
C THR A 94 0.87 6.14 -0.53
N ASP A 95 -0.07 6.54 -1.39
CA ASP A 95 -1.40 7.00 -0.94
C ASP A 95 -2.18 5.90 -0.23
N THR A 96 -2.11 4.65 -0.72
CA THR A 96 -2.72 3.49 -0.06
C THR A 96 -2.11 3.28 1.32
N PHE A 97 -0.78 3.35 1.42
CA PHE A 97 -0.08 3.22 2.70
C PHE A 97 -0.44 4.35 3.68
N ILE A 98 -0.51 5.59 3.20
CA ILE A 98 -0.96 6.75 4.00
C ILE A 98 -2.40 6.53 4.50
N ASN A 99 -3.28 5.98 3.67
CA ASN A 99 -4.65 5.68 4.07
C ASN A 99 -4.72 4.55 5.11
N ASP A 100 -3.85 3.55 5.03
CA ASP A 100 -3.75 2.52 6.07
C ASP A 100 -3.22 3.07 7.40
N LEU A 101 -2.25 3.99 7.37
CA LEU A 101 -1.79 4.72 8.57
C LEU A 101 -2.94 5.51 9.20
N LYS A 102 -3.68 6.31 8.40
CA LYS A 102 -4.87 7.05 8.88
C LYS A 102 -5.88 6.10 9.51
N ARG A 103 -6.17 4.97 8.86
CA ARG A 103 -7.15 3.99 9.34
C ARG A 103 -6.69 3.33 10.64
N ALA A 104 -5.41 2.99 10.77
CA ALA A 104 -4.83 2.45 12.00
C ALA A 104 -4.92 3.47 13.16
N MET A 105 -4.61 4.74 12.91
CA MET A 105 -4.75 5.81 13.90
C MET A 105 -6.20 6.04 14.33
N LEU A 106 -7.12 6.18 13.37
CA LEU A 106 -8.53 6.43 13.65
C LEU A 106 -9.16 5.30 14.48
N ARG A 107 -8.76 4.05 14.25
CA ARG A 107 -9.21 2.91 15.05
C ARG A 107 -8.65 2.91 16.47
N ASN A 108 -7.45 3.44 16.66
CA ASN A 108 -6.83 3.53 17.98
C ASN A 108 -7.49 4.62 18.85
N GLY A 109 -7.96 5.72 18.24
CA GLY A 109 -8.75 6.75 18.92
C GLY A 109 -7.97 7.65 19.88
N LYS A 110 -6.68 7.38 20.14
CA LYS A 110 -5.84 8.19 21.03
C LYS A 110 -5.32 9.49 20.40
N VAL A 111 -5.43 9.63 19.09
CA VAL A 111 -4.99 10.82 18.34
C VAL A 111 -6.07 11.25 17.35
N GLN A 112 -6.14 12.55 17.06
CA GLN A 112 -7.05 13.11 16.04
C GLN A 112 -6.30 13.42 14.76
N PHE A 113 -6.90 13.18 13.60
CA PHE A 113 -6.28 13.48 12.32
C PHE A 113 -6.76 14.82 11.77
N VAL A 114 -5.81 15.61 11.23
CA VAL A 114 -6.13 16.81 10.46
C VAL A 114 -5.82 16.55 9.00
N SER A 115 -6.84 16.68 8.15
CA SER A 115 -6.70 16.59 6.70
C SER A 115 -5.73 17.65 6.18
N GLY A 116 -4.86 17.27 5.25
CA GLY A 116 -3.88 18.13 4.60
C GLY A 116 -3.84 17.91 3.09
N GLY A 117 -3.11 18.76 2.37
CA GLY A 117 -2.98 18.67 0.91
C GLY A 117 -4.32 18.84 0.19
N ALA A 118 -4.52 18.11 -0.91
CA ALA A 118 -5.69 18.24 -1.78
C ALA A 118 -7.03 18.09 -1.03
N ALA A 119 -7.15 17.13 -0.11
CA ALA A 119 -8.38 16.95 0.67
C ALA A 119 -8.72 18.17 1.53
N ARG A 120 -7.73 18.94 2.01
CA ARG A 120 -7.99 20.19 2.73
C ARG A 120 -8.49 21.27 1.77
N ASP A 121 -7.93 21.32 0.57
CA ASP A 121 -8.32 22.33 -0.42
C ASP A 121 -9.74 22.07 -0.94
N GLU A 122 -10.15 20.82 -1.11
CA GLU A 122 -11.53 20.43 -1.41
C GLU A 122 -12.50 20.87 -0.29
N VAL A 123 -12.15 20.64 0.98
CA VAL A 123 -12.97 21.08 2.12
C VAL A 123 -13.05 22.61 2.22
N ARG A 124 -11.96 23.32 1.88
CA ARG A 124 -11.97 24.79 1.84
C ARG A 124 -12.86 25.32 0.74
N GLU A 125 -12.92 24.65 -0.40
CA GLU A 125 -13.81 25.03 -1.49
C GLU A 125 -15.28 24.82 -1.10
N GLU A 126 -15.62 23.64 -0.56
CA GLU A 126 -16.94 23.37 0.02
C GLU A 126 -17.34 24.43 1.06
N ARG A 127 -16.41 24.84 1.94
CA ARG A 127 -16.70 25.90 2.93
C ARG A 127 -17.02 27.24 2.28
N LYS A 128 -16.37 27.62 1.18
CA LYS A 128 -16.71 28.83 0.43
C LYS A 128 -18.09 28.71 -0.22
N GLU A 129 -18.45 27.52 -0.69
CA GLU A 129 -19.79 27.27 -1.23
C GLU A 129 -20.87 27.39 -0.14
N GLN A 130 -20.59 26.91 1.07
CA GLN A 130 -21.49 27.06 2.21
C GLN A 130 -21.79 28.53 2.55
N ASP A 131 -20.82 29.44 2.40
CA ASP A 131 -21.05 30.87 2.60
C ASP A 131 -22.11 31.46 1.63
N LEU A 132 -22.32 30.84 0.47
CA LEU A 132 -23.32 31.25 -0.52
C LEU A 132 -24.63 30.48 -0.41
N TYR A 133 -24.58 29.20 -0.07
CA TYR A 133 -25.71 28.28 -0.23
C TYR A 133 -26.23 27.65 1.08
N ALA A 134 -25.44 27.61 2.15
CA ALA A 134 -25.86 27.01 3.41
C ALA A 134 -26.61 28.03 4.31
N SER A 135 -27.40 27.51 5.25
CA SER A 135 -28.02 28.35 6.27
C SER A 135 -26.98 28.85 7.28
N GLU A 136 -27.25 30.00 7.90
CA GLU A 136 -26.30 30.64 8.83
C GLU A 136 -25.95 29.75 10.04
N ASP A 137 -26.90 28.94 10.52
CA ASP A 137 -26.73 28.04 11.66
C ASP A 137 -25.95 26.75 11.32
N THR A 138 -25.79 26.42 10.04
CA THR A 138 -25.10 25.19 9.60
C THR A 138 -23.79 25.43 8.87
N ARG A 139 -23.55 26.65 8.35
CA ARG A 139 -22.31 26.96 7.63
C ARG A 139 -21.08 26.83 8.53
N ALA A 140 -20.00 26.28 7.99
CA ALA A 140 -18.72 26.25 8.68
C ALA A 140 -17.97 27.59 8.55
N GLU A 141 -17.41 28.09 9.66
CA GLU A 141 -16.67 29.36 9.67
C GLU A 141 -15.33 29.30 8.91
N MET A 142 -15.08 30.29 8.06
CA MET A 142 -13.79 30.47 7.41
C MET A 142 -12.69 30.79 8.43
N GLY A 143 -11.52 30.16 8.28
CA GLY A 143 -10.37 30.36 9.18
C GLY A 143 -10.43 29.59 10.50
N ALA A 144 -11.51 28.87 10.79
CA ALA A 144 -11.66 28.07 12.01
C ALA A 144 -11.10 26.62 11.88
N GLU A 145 -10.13 26.40 10.99
CA GLU A 145 -9.53 25.07 10.81
C GLU A 145 -8.67 24.68 12.01
N SER A 146 -8.83 23.43 12.45
CA SER A 146 -7.96 22.87 13.47
C SER A 146 -6.51 22.77 12.98
N GLY A 147 -5.59 23.44 13.68
CA GLY A 147 -4.15 23.24 13.51
C GLY A 147 -3.70 21.84 13.92
N ALA A 148 -2.61 21.35 13.34
CA ALA A 148 -1.98 20.13 13.81
C ALA A 148 -0.93 20.47 14.87
N ASP A 149 -0.85 19.66 15.91
CA ASP A 149 0.16 19.77 16.98
C ASP A 149 1.44 19.01 16.60
N PHE A 150 1.29 17.90 15.86
CA PHE A 150 2.40 17.11 15.35
C PHE A 150 2.28 16.82 13.85
N ALA A 151 3.42 16.69 13.19
CA ALA A 151 3.52 16.21 11.82
C ALA A 151 4.15 14.81 11.78
N LEU A 152 3.45 13.85 11.16
CA LEU A 152 4.01 12.55 10.83
C LEU A 152 4.53 12.54 9.40
N SER A 153 5.76 12.13 9.20
CA SER A 153 6.37 11.97 7.87
C SER A 153 7.21 10.70 7.81
N GLY A 154 7.66 10.30 6.62
CA GLY A 154 8.52 9.13 6.55
C GLY A 154 9.02 8.76 5.17
N SER A 155 9.59 7.56 5.08
CA SER A 155 10.03 6.98 3.82
C SER A 155 9.96 5.46 3.81
N ILE A 156 9.80 4.91 2.61
CA ILE A 156 9.89 3.48 2.33
C ILE A 156 11.13 3.25 1.49
N ASN A 157 12.08 2.46 1.97
CA ASN A 157 13.32 2.10 1.31
C ASN A 157 13.31 0.59 1.00
N SER A 158 14.10 0.17 0.02
CA SER A 158 14.27 -1.26 -0.26
C SER A 158 15.67 -1.63 -0.73
N ASN A 159 16.05 -2.89 -0.54
CA ASN A 159 17.24 -3.48 -1.12
C ASN A 159 16.90 -4.87 -1.67
N VAL A 160 17.42 -5.20 -2.86
CA VAL A 160 17.22 -6.49 -3.53
C VAL A 160 18.55 -7.21 -3.64
N GLN A 161 18.54 -8.49 -3.30
CA GLN A 161 19.66 -9.40 -3.51
C GLN A 161 19.16 -10.63 -4.25
N GLN A 162 19.94 -11.12 -5.22
CA GLN A 162 19.59 -12.29 -6.01
C GLN A 162 20.82 -13.15 -6.27
N ALA A 163 20.70 -14.44 -6.02
CA ALA A 163 21.71 -15.45 -6.30
C ALA A 163 21.04 -16.83 -6.48
N ASP A 164 21.55 -17.65 -7.39
CA ASP A 164 21.14 -19.06 -7.56
C ASP A 164 19.61 -19.30 -7.61
N GLY A 165 18.88 -18.47 -8.36
CA GLY A 165 17.42 -18.58 -8.50
C GLY A 165 16.62 -18.13 -7.28
N THR A 166 17.28 -17.69 -6.21
CA THR A 166 16.68 -17.12 -5.01
C THR A 166 16.79 -15.60 -5.05
N ARG A 167 15.67 -14.91 -4.85
CA ARG A 167 15.59 -13.47 -4.74
C ARG A 167 15.12 -13.09 -3.34
N VAL A 168 15.81 -12.14 -2.73
CA VAL A 168 15.49 -11.59 -1.42
C VAL A 168 15.25 -10.10 -1.57
N THR A 169 14.03 -9.67 -1.25
CA THR A 169 13.67 -8.27 -1.22
C THR A 169 13.46 -7.82 0.22
N PHE A 170 14.21 -6.81 0.61
CA PHE A 170 14.13 -6.18 1.92
C PHE A 170 13.47 -4.81 1.79
N TYR A 171 12.49 -4.54 2.66
CA TYR A 171 11.87 -3.24 2.83
C TYR A 171 12.14 -2.68 4.21
N GLN A 172 12.34 -1.38 4.28
CA GLN A 172 12.42 -0.62 5.52
C GLN A 172 11.51 0.59 5.44
N VAL A 173 10.59 0.70 6.39
CA VAL A 173 9.73 1.86 6.57
C VAL A 173 10.17 2.60 7.81
N ASP A 174 10.50 3.88 7.64
CA ASP A 174 10.87 4.78 8.73
C ASP A 174 9.83 5.89 8.81
N LEU A 175 9.25 6.11 9.99
CA LEU A 175 8.29 7.19 10.26
C LEU A 175 8.79 8.04 11.42
N THR A 176 8.53 9.34 11.34
CA THR A 176 8.96 10.32 12.34
C THR A 176 7.79 11.24 12.68
N LEU A 177 7.52 11.38 13.97
CA LEU A 177 6.56 12.32 14.53
C LEU A 177 7.31 13.53 15.08
N VAL A 178 7.01 14.72 14.55
CA VAL A 178 7.68 15.97 14.89
C VAL A 178 6.67 16.93 15.52
N ASP A 179 7.03 17.52 16.65
CA ASP A 179 6.29 18.61 17.26
C ASP A 179 6.34 19.85 16.36
N MET A 180 5.17 20.38 15.99
CA MET A 180 5.06 21.49 15.03
C MET A 180 5.59 22.82 15.56
N THR A 181 5.65 23.00 16.88
CA THR A 181 6.08 24.25 17.52
C THR A 181 7.58 24.24 17.77
N THR A 182 8.10 23.14 18.30
CA THR A 182 9.49 23.02 18.75
C THR A 182 10.40 22.35 17.72
N THR A 183 9.84 21.70 16.69
CA THR A 183 10.57 20.89 15.70
C THR A 183 11.31 19.69 16.33
N GLN A 184 10.97 19.32 17.57
CA GLN A 184 11.56 18.14 18.22
C GLN A 184 10.91 16.87 17.70
N GLU A 185 11.73 15.85 17.46
CA GLU A 185 11.24 14.50 17.16
C GLU A 185 10.65 13.89 18.44
N ALA A 186 9.33 13.80 18.48
CA ALA A 186 8.59 13.21 19.59
C ALA A 186 8.61 11.68 19.56
N TRP A 187 8.73 11.11 18.36
CA TRP A 187 8.85 9.68 18.12
C TRP A 187 9.51 9.39 16.78
N TYR A 188 10.30 8.32 16.72
CA TYR A 188 10.88 7.77 15.51
C TYR A 188 10.69 6.25 15.55
N GLY A 189 9.97 5.72 14.55
CA GLY A 189 9.71 4.30 14.44
C GLY A 189 10.27 3.73 13.15
N GLN A 190 10.59 2.43 13.21
CA GLN A 190 11.10 1.68 12.08
C GLN A 190 10.45 0.30 12.02
N LYS A 191 10.05 -0.09 10.81
CA LYS A 191 9.63 -1.46 10.52
C LYS A 191 10.41 -2.02 9.33
N LYS A 192 10.81 -3.28 9.46
CA LYS A 192 11.51 -4.04 8.43
C LYS A 192 10.67 -5.21 7.98
N ILE A 193 10.67 -5.46 6.67
CA ILE A 193 10.08 -6.64 6.04
C ILE A 193 11.16 -7.28 5.17
N LYS A 194 11.23 -8.60 5.16
CA LYS A 194 12.13 -9.36 4.30
C LYS A 194 11.34 -10.48 3.64
N LYS A 195 11.32 -10.49 2.32
CA LYS A 195 10.57 -11.44 1.49
C LYS A 195 11.58 -12.24 0.66
N VAL A 196 11.32 -13.54 0.52
CA VAL A 196 12.14 -14.46 -0.26
C VAL A 196 11.25 -15.05 -1.34
N ALA A 197 11.68 -14.94 -2.59
CA ALA A 197 11.06 -15.61 -3.73
C ALA A 197 12.06 -16.60 -4.32
N GLU A 198 11.63 -17.83 -4.51
CA GLU A 198 12.38 -18.86 -5.20
C GLU A 198 11.78 -19.04 -6.59
N GLN A 199 12.62 -19.08 -7.61
CA GLN A 199 12.17 -19.38 -8.96
C GLN A 199 11.70 -20.84 -9.00
N GLY A 200 10.39 -21.05 -9.03
CA GLY A 200 9.81 -22.39 -9.13
C GLY A 200 10.35 -23.09 -10.39
N GLY A 201 11.12 -24.16 -10.19
CA GLY A 201 11.51 -25.05 -11.27
C GLY A 201 10.25 -25.67 -11.88
N LEU A 202 10.06 -25.49 -13.17
CA LEU A 202 9.11 -26.29 -13.96
C LEU A 202 9.53 -27.76 -13.80
N PHE A 203 8.66 -28.59 -13.21
CA PHE A 203 8.66 -30.03 -13.43
C PHE A 203 7.71 -30.36 -14.58
#